data_AF-A0A7C8AKB4-F1
#
_entry.id   AF-A0A7C8AKB4-F1
#
_cell.length_a   1.000
_cell.length_b   1.000
_cell.length_c   1.000
_cell.angle_alpha   90.00
_cell.angle_beta   90.00
_cell.angle_gamma   90.00
#
_symmetry.space_group_name_H-M   'P 1'
#
loop_
_entity.id
_entity.type
_entity.pdbx_description
1 polymer ?
#
loop_
_entity_poly.entity_id
_entity_poly.type
_entity_poly.pdbx_seq_one_letter_code
_entity_poly.pdbx_strand_id
1 'polypeptide(L)'
;MIIVTSGNVHGKRIAATLGLVRGSTVRSRHVGKDILAFLRNLVGGEVEEYTKMLAEAREQAIDRMIYDAKRLGANAITDLRFGTSSIAQGAAEILAYGTAVVLENDIEAPSEPEQTAP
;
A
#
# COMPACT_ATOMS: atom_id res chain seq x y z
N MET A 1 3.70 -6.29 -8.81
CA MET A 1 4.01 -6.79 -7.45
C MET A 1 2.68 -6.93 -6.73
N ILE A 2 2.39 -8.10 -6.16
CA ILE A 2 1.15 -8.29 -5.39
C ILE A 2 1.30 -7.58 -4.05
N ILE A 3 0.28 -6.84 -3.63
CA ILE A 3 0.24 -6.17 -2.33
C ILE A 3 -1.12 -6.45 -1.71
N VAL A 4 -1.14 -7.02 -0.52
CA VAL A 4 -2.38 -7.38 0.18
C VAL A 4 -2.33 -6.97 1.64
N THR A 5 -3.50 -6.71 2.21
CA THR A 5 -3.66 -6.44 3.63
C THR A 5 -3.75 -7.73 4.46
N SER A 6 -4.01 -8.87 3.83
CA SER A 6 -3.94 -10.20 4.47
C SER A 6 -2.49 -10.64 4.68
N GLY A 7 -2.27 -11.55 5.63
CA GLY A 7 -0.95 -12.14 5.87
C GLY A 7 -0.51 -13.19 4.86
N ASN A 8 -1.41 -13.61 3.97
CA ASN A 8 -1.15 -14.54 2.89
C ASN A 8 -1.82 -14.09 1.58
N VAL A 9 -1.44 -14.72 0.47
CA VAL A 9 -2.09 -14.56 -0.83
C VAL A 9 -2.75 -15.90 -1.17
N HIS A 10 -4.07 -15.91 -1.32
CA HIS A 10 -4.81 -17.14 -1.62
C HIS A 10 -4.31 -17.79 -2.91
N GLY A 11 -4.13 -19.12 -2.87
CA GLY A 11 -3.60 -19.88 -4.00
C GLY A 11 -2.08 -19.78 -4.22
N LYS A 12 -1.35 -19.05 -3.37
CA LYS A 12 0.12 -18.92 -3.45
C LYS A 12 0.78 -19.27 -2.12
N ARG A 13 1.89 -20.02 -2.16
CA ARG A 13 2.74 -20.28 -0.99
C ARG A 13 3.83 -19.21 -0.87
N ILE A 14 4.09 -18.75 0.34
CA ILE A 14 5.26 -17.91 0.66
C ILE A 14 6.49 -18.81 0.69
N ALA A 15 7.39 -18.63 -0.27
CA ALA A 15 8.68 -19.32 -0.35
C ALA A 15 9.72 -18.73 0.62
N ALA A 16 9.72 -17.39 0.80
CA ALA A 16 10.62 -16.70 1.71
C ALA A 16 9.97 -15.44 2.28
N THR A 17 10.27 -15.15 3.55
CA THR A 17 9.98 -13.85 4.19
C THR A 17 11.26 -13.05 4.24
N LEU A 18 11.23 -11.84 3.69
CA LEU A 18 12.41 -10.97 3.53
C LEU A 18 12.47 -9.86 4.58
N GLY A 19 11.38 -9.65 5.32
CA GLY A 19 11.32 -8.75 6.48
C GLY A 19 10.44 -7.53 6.24
N LEU A 20 10.55 -6.57 7.15
CA LEU A 20 9.80 -5.32 7.13
C LEU A 20 10.20 -4.45 5.94
N VAL A 21 9.19 -3.90 5.25
CA VAL A 21 9.37 -2.85 4.25
C VAL A 21 8.48 -1.66 4.57
N ARG A 22 8.94 -0.47 4.19
CA ARG A 22 8.22 0.77 4.50
C ARG A 22 8.46 1.87 3.49
N GLY A 23 7.50 2.77 3.41
CA GLY A 23 7.60 4.02 2.69
C GLY A 23 6.75 5.07 3.35
N SER A 24 7.28 6.27 3.56
CA SER A 24 6.51 7.38 4.13
C SER A 24 6.60 8.64 3.30
N THR A 25 5.64 9.53 3.48
CA THR A 25 5.64 10.89 2.92
C THR A 25 5.09 11.88 3.93
N VAL A 26 5.54 13.12 3.90
CA VAL A 26 5.09 14.19 4.79
C VAL A 26 4.38 15.26 3.98
N ARG A 27 3.19 15.66 4.43
CA ARG A 27 2.40 16.75 3.82
C ARG A 27 2.28 17.91 4.78
N SER A 28 2.44 19.14 4.27
CA SER A 28 2.35 20.36 5.07
C SER A 28 1.03 21.12 4.87
N ARG A 29 0.61 21.86 5.90
CA ARG A 29 -0.60 22.70 5.94
C ARG A 29 -0.59 23.82 4.92
N HIS A 30 0.58 24.20 4.38
CA HIS A 30 0.66 25.23 3.34
C HIS A 30 -0.07 24.80 2.06
N VAL A 31 -0.12 23.50 1.76
CA VAL A 31 -0.97 22.97 0.67
C VAL A 31 -2.47 23.13 1.01
N GLY A 32 -2.83 23.11 2.30
CA GLY A 32 -4.20 23.17 2.80
C GLY A 32 -4.77 24.57 3.03
N LYS A 33 -3.94 25.62 3.10
CA LYS A 33 -4.37 26.98 3.48
C LYS A 33 -5.16 27.65 2.34
N ASP A 34 -4.79 27.39 1.10
CA ASP A 34 -5.47 27.88 -0.10
C ASP A 34 -6.82 27.17 -0.29
N ILE A 35 -6.86 25.86 0.00
CA ILE A 35 -8.06 25.03 -0.01
C ILE A 35 -9.08 25.53 1.04
N LEU A 36 -8.63 25.82 2.27
CA LEU A 36 -9.50 26.34 3.34
C LEU A 36 -10.15 27.69 3.01
N ALA A 37 -9.50 28.51 2.17
CA ALA A 37 -10.06 29.79 1.71
C ALA A 37 -11.19 29.59 0.69
N PHE A 38 -11.10 28.56 -0.15
CA PHE A 38 -12.14 28.17 -1.12
C PHE A 38 -13.36 27.52 -0.43
N LEU A 39 -13.13 26.76 0.64
CA LEU A 39 -14.14 25.97 1.35
C LEU A 39 -15.03 26.74 2.34
N ARG A 40 -14.79 28.04 2.59
CA ARG A 40 -15.68 28.83 3.48
C ARG A 40 -17.14 28.87 3.01
N ASN A 41 -17.42 28.41 1.79
CA ASN A 41 -18.76 28.33 1.21
C ASN A 41 -19.38 26.90 1.20
N LEU A 42 -18.65 25.85 1.63
CA LEU A 42 -19.11 24.46 1.57
C LEU A 42 -19.54 23.96 2.96
N VAL A 43 -20.85 23.76 3.14
CA VAL A 43 -21.43 23.21 4.38
C VAL A 43 -21.33 21.68 4.37
N GLY A 44 -20.50 21.14 5.27
CA GLY A 44 -20.64 19.78 5.83
C GLY A 44 -20.27 18.57 4.96
N GLY A 45 -19.75 18.77 3.75
CA GLY A 45 -19.39 17.70 2.82
C GLY A 45 -17.92 17.22 2.92
N GLU A 46 -17.58 16.24 2.08
CA GLU A 46 -16.18 15.86 1.82
C GLU A 46 -15.39 17.05 1.29
N VAL A 47 -14.13 17.17 1.73
CA VAL A 47 -13.21 18.15 1.19
C VAL A 47 -12.40 17.51 0.08
N GLU A 48 -12.89 17.62 -1.16
CA GLU A 48 -12.33 16.94 -2.33
C GLU A 48 -10.81 17.16 -2.48
N GLU A 49 -10.31 18.38 -2.27
CA GLU A 49 -8.87 18.63 -2.39
C GLU A 49 -8.05 17.96 -1.28
N TYR A 50 -8.57 17.85 -0.05
CA TYR A 50 -7.90 17.09 1.00
C TYR A 50 -7.97 15.58 0.72
N THR A 51 -9.09 15.08 0.22
CA THR A 51 -9.19 13.67 -0.18
C THR A 51 -8.19 13.35 -1.28
N LYS A 52 -8.10 14.19 -2.31
CA LYS A 52 -7.13 14.06 -3.39
C LYS A 52 -5.70 14.10 -2.87
N MET A 53 -5.38 15.07 -2.01
CA MET A 53 -4.06 15.17 -1.38
C MET A 53 -3.69 13.92 -0.56
N LEU A 54 -4.65 13.38 0.20
CA LEU A 54 -4.46 12.16 0.97
C LEU A 54 -4.28 10.94 0.07
N ALA A 55 -5.00 10.85 -1.04
CA ALA A 55 -4.83 9.78 -2.04
C ALA A 55 -3.42 9.83 -2.64
N GLU A 56 -2.99 10.98 -3.14
CA GLU A 56 -1.63 11.17 -3.70
C GLU A 56 -0.53 10.87 -2.67
N ALA A 57 -0.76 11.23 -1.40
CA ALA A 57 0.16 10.90 -0.32
C ALA A 57 0.24 9.39 -0.04
N ARG A 58 -0.88 8.67 -0.07
CA ARG A 58 -0.89 7.20 0.08
C ARG A 58 -0.17 6.51 -1.07
N GLU A 59 -0.44 6.91 -2.32
CA GLU A 59 0.25 6.33 -3.48
C GLU A 59 1.76 6.53 -3.39
N GLN A 60 2.21 7.73 -3.03
CA GLN A 60 3.65 8.00 -2.86
C GLN A 60 4.29 7.17 -1.73
N ALA A 61 3.57 6.94 -0.63
CA ALA A 61 4.03 6.08 0.45
C ALA A 61 4.13 4.61 0.00
N ILE A 62 3.12 4.12 -0.73
CA ILE A 62 3.12 2.78 -1.34
C ILE A 62 4.30 2.62 -2.31
N ASP A 63 4.52 3.57 -3.22
CA ASP A 63 5.62 3.51 -4.20
C ASP A 63 6.99 3.37 -3.53
N ARG A 64 7.21 4.11 -2.45
CA ARG A 64 8.44 4.03 -1.65
C ARG A 64 8.58 2.67 -0.94
N MET A 65 7.49 2.13 -0.41
CA MET A 65 7.46 0.80 0.20
C MET A 65 7.71 -0.30 -0.84
N ILE A 66 7.16 -0.18 -2.05
CA ILE A 66 7.41 -1.09 -3.17
C ILE A 66 8.88 -1.05 -3.57
N TYR A 67 9.46 0.15 -3.66
CA TYR A 67 10.88 0.31 -3.96
C TYR A 67 11.76 -0.40 -2.92
N ASP A 68 11.43 -0.26 -1.64
CA ASP A 68 12.11 -0.97 -0.54
C ASP A 68 11.97 -2.50 -0.68
N ALA A 69 10.77 -3.01 -0.96
CA ALA A 69 10.53 -4.43 -1.20
C ALA A 69 11.30 -4.99 -2.41
N LYS A 70 11.35 -4.24 -3.51
CA LYS A 70 12.14 -4.62 -4.69
C LYS A 70 13.64 -4.72 -4.37
N ARG A 71 14.18 -3.85 -3.51
CA ARG A 71 15.59 -3.92 -3.07
C ARG A 71 15.90 -5.18 -2.29
N LEU A 72 14.92 -5.75 -1.60
CA LEU A 72 15.05 -7.03 -0.90
C LEU A 72 14.84 -8.24 -1.82
N GLY A 73 14.48 -8.04 -3.09
CA GLY A 73 14.18 -9.13 -4.04
C GLY A 73 12.76 -9.70 -3.88
N ALA A 74 11.86 -8.98 -3.20
CA ALA A 74 10.48 -9.42 -3.01
C ALA A 74 9.67 -9.35 -4.30
N ASN A 75 8.71 -10.25 -4.47
CA ASN A 75 7.71 -10.20 -5.53
C ASN A 75 6.29 -9.88 -5.02
N ALA A 76 6.11 -9.86 -3.69
CA ALA A 76 4.88 -9.45 -3.03
C ALA A 76 5.14 -8.79 -1.66
N ILE A 77 4.11 -8.08 -1.18
CA ILE A 77 4.04 -7.51 0.17
C ILE A 77 2.73 -7.97 0.81
N THR A 78 2.81 -8.60 1.98
CA THR A 78 1.65 -8.98 2.81
C THR A 78 1.52 -8.05 4.01
N ASP A 79 0.37 -8.13 4.68
CA ASP A 79 0.08 -7.31 5.86
C ASP A 79 0.29 -5.81 5.65
N LEU A 80 -0.07 -5.28 4.47
CA LEU A 80 -0.05 -3.84 4.24
C LEU A 80 -0.89 -3.13 5.31
N ARG A 81 -0.30 -2.14 5.96
CA ARG A 81 -0.94 -1.22 6.88
C ARG A 81 -0.53 0.22 6.57
N PHE A 82 -1.41 1.14 6.92
CA PHE A 82 -1.12 2.56 6.94
C PHE A 82 -1.04 3.06 8.38
N GLY A 83 -0.04 3.89 8.64
CA GLY A 83 0.06 4.71 9.84
C GLY A 83 0.03 6.18 9.47
N THR A 84 -0.54 7.01 10.33
CA THR A 84 -0.45 8.47 10.21
C THR A 84 0.03 9.06 11.52
N SER A 85 0.86 10.11 11.43
CA SER A 85 1.39 10.78 12.61
C SER A 85 1.50 12.29 12.37
N SER A 86 1.27 13.09 13.41
CA SER A 86 1.56 14.52 13.36
C SER A 86 3.03 14.72 13.69
N ILE A 87 3.82 15.20 12.73
CA ILE A 87 5.27 15.37 12.88
C ILE A 87 5.61 16.77 13.42
N ALA A 88 4.85 17.80 13.00
CA ALA A 88 5.02 19.18 13.44
C ALA A 88 3.69 19.94 13.32
N GLN A 89 3.65 21.18 13.80
CA GLN A 89 2.47 22.03 13.65
C GLN A 89 2.14 22.22 12.16
N GLY A 90 1.08 21.55 11.71
CA GLY A 90 0.71 21.59 10.31
C GLY A 90 1.56 20.71 9.40
N ALA A 91 2.19 19.66 9.91
CA ALA A 91 2.78 18.62 9.06
C ALA A 91 2.38 17.24 9.58
N ALA A 92 1.92 16.38 8.67
CA ALA A 92 1.55 15.01 8.98
C ALA A 92 2.29 14.04 8.05
N GLU A 93 2.72 12.91 8.62
CA GLU A 93 3.25 11.77 7.89
C GLU A 93 2.14 10.80 7.54
N ILE A 94 2.23 10.23 6.34
CA ILE A 94 1.58 8.98 5.96
C ILE A 94 2.68 7.94 5.77
N LEU A 95 2.59 6.83 6.50
CA LEU A 95 3.49 5.68 6.46
C LEU A 95 2.71 4.48 5.89
N ALA A 96 3.23 3.87 4.84
CA ALA A 96 2.85 2.53 4.40
C ALA A 96 3.92 1.54 4.87
N TYR A 97 3.51 0.41 5.44
CA TYR A 97 4.42 -0.65 5.85
C TYR A 97 3.77 -2.03 5.73
N GLY A 98 4.61 -3.06 5.61
CA GLY A 98 4.17 -4.45 5.51
C GLY A 98 5.35 -5.41 5.51
N THR A 99 5.09 -6.65 5.14
CA THR A 99 6.10 -7.72 5.09
C THR A 99 6.43 -8.07 3.65
N ALA A 100 7.69 -7.89 3.26
CA ALA A 100 8.20 -8.32 1.97
C ALA A 100 8.34 -9.84 1.92
N VAL A 101 7.81 -10.46 0.88
CA VAL A 101 7.85 -11.92 0.69
C VAL A 101 8.17 -12.29 -0.76
N VAL A 102 8.65 -13.52 -0.94
CA VAL A 102 8.72 -14.20 -2.23
C VAL A 102 7.61 -15.24 -2.26
N LEU A 103 6.66 -15.10 -3.17
CA LEU A 103 5.67 -16.11 -3.49
C LEU A 103 6.22 -17.06 -4.55
N GLU A 104 5.84 -18.33 -4.47
CA GLU A 104 6.05 -19.25 -5.58
C GLU A 104 5.24 -18.82 -6.82
N ASN A 105 5.81 -19.08 -8.00
CA ASN A 105 5.03 -19.03 -9.24
C ASN A 105 4.02 -20.18 -9.21
N ASP A 106 2.87 -19.98 -9.85
CA ASP A 106 1.73 -20.90 -9.76
C ASP A 106 2.17 -22.35 -9.99
N ILE A 107 1.87 -23.22 -9.02
CA ILE A 107 1.91 -24.66 -9.23
C ILE A 107 0.80 -24.91 -10.24
N GLU A 108 1.13 -25.38 -11.45
CA GLU A 108 0.15 -25.91 -12.39
C GLU A 108 -0.81 -26.78 -11.58
N ALA A 109 -2.09 -26.40 -11.58
CA ALA A 109 -3.11 -27.22 -10.94
C ALA A 109 -2.91 -28.66 -11.44
N PRO A 110 -2.94 -29.69 -10.58
CA PRO A 110 -2.83 -31.06 -11.05
C PRO A 110 -3.83 -31.24 -12.19
N SER A 111 -3.32 -31.50 -13.40
CA SER A 111 -4.18 -31.84 -14.53
C SER A 111 -5.12 -32.94 -14.05
N GLU A 112 -6.43 -32.76 -14.24
CA GLU A 112 -7.40 -33.80 -13.89
C GLU A 112 -6.89 -35.14 -14.44
N PRO A 113 -6.94 -36.23 -13.65
CA PRO A 113 -6.48 -37.52 -14.13
C PRO A 113 -7.20 -37.80 -15.45
N GLU A 114 -6.41 -37.96 -16.51
CA GLU A 114 -6.87 -38.29 -17.85
C GLU A 114 -7.86 -39.44 -17.71
N GLN A 115 -9.15 -39.15 -17.91
CA GLN A 115 -10.18 -40.18 -17.94
C GLN A 115 -9.84 -41.07 -19.13
N THR A 116 -9.12 -42.16 -18.86
CA THR A 116 -8.97 -43.25 -19.82
C THR A 116 -10.37 -43.81 -20.03
N ALA A 117 -11.03 -43.32 -21.08
CA ALA A 117 -12.27 -43.88 -21.57
C ALA A 117 -12.05 -45.36 -21.93
N PRO A 118 -13.05 -46.22 -21.69
CA PRO A 118 -12.96 -47.66 -21.95
C PRO A 118 -12.82 -48.02 -23.44
#